data_AF-A0A7G2EE06-F1
#
_entry.id   AF-A0A7G2EE06-F1
#
_cell.length_a   1.000
_cell.length_b   1.000
_cell.length_c   1.000
_cell.angle_alpha   90.00
_cell.angle_beta   90.00
_cell.angle_gamma   90.00
#
_symmetry.space_group_name_H-M   'P 1'
#
loop_
_entity.id
_entity.type
_entity.pdbx_description
1 polymer ?
#
loop_
_entity_poly.entity_id
_entity_poly.type
_entity_poly.pdbx_seq_one_letter_code
_entity_poly.pdbx_strand_id
1 'polypeptide(L)'
;MLLKYIVLRISDFIDNREKVVIPAEKPYITLSGTQASNTFLIWSDGEDILESPTLTIFASDFVCRFLTIQNKFGTAGRAVALRVAADKAAFYGCVITSYQDTLLDDNGNHYFKNCYIEGATDFICGSASSLYEVKVSFTLVVAE
;
A
#
# COMPACT_ATOMS: atom_id res chain seq x y z
N MET A 1 21.95 15.60 -15.66
CA MET A 1 20.82 14.65 -15.67
C MET A 1 19.66 15.33 -14.96
N LEU A 2 18.62 15.75 -15.68
CA LEU A 2 17.44 16.39 -15.07
C LEU A 2 16.53 15.29 -14.51
N LEU A 3 16.34 15.28 -13.18
CA LEU A 3 15.34 14.44 -12.54
C LEU A 3 13.95 14.88 -13.02
N LYS A 4 13.27 14.02 -13.78
CA LYS A 4 11.87 14.23 -14.16
C LYS A 4 11.00 13.51 -13.14
N TYR A 5 10.35 14.27 -12.27
CA TYR A 5 9.27 13.73 -11.43
C TYR A 5 8.10 13.36 -12.33
N ILE A 6 7.69 12.10 -12.29
CA ILE A 6 6.52 11.62 -13.03
C ILE A 6 5.36 11.56 -12.04
N VAL A 7 4.37 12.44 -12.22
CA VAL A 7 3.14 12.41 -11.43
C VAL A 7 2.08 11.66 -12.20
N LEU A 8 1.72 10.47 -11.72
CA LEU A 8 0.56 9.72 -12.22
C LEU A 8 -0.65 10.08 -11.35
N ARG A 9 -1.66 10.68 -11.99
CA ARG A 9 -2.94 10.98 -11.33
C ARG A 9 -3.93 9.88 -11.64
N ILE A 10 -4.44 9.23 -10.60
CA ILE A 10 -5.57 8.31 -10.72
C ILE A 10 -6.84 9.14 -10.51
N SER A 11 -7.71 9.17 -11.51
CA SER A 11 -9.02 9.81 -11.43
C SER A 11 -9.97 9.03 -10.52
N ASP A 12 -10.90 9.73 -9.88
CA ASP A 12 -11.92 9.15 -9.01
C ASP A 12 -12.69 8.05 -9.74
N PHE A 13 -12.51 6.82 -9.28
CA PHE A 13 -13.25 5.66 -9.79
C PHE A 13 -13.52 4.71 -8.63
N ILE A 14 -14.79 4.58 -8.31
CA ILE A 14 -15.29 3.59 -7.35
C ILE A 14 -15.19 2.25 -8.09
N ASP A 15 -14.34 1.35 -7.60
CA ASP A 15 -14.03 0.01 -8.17
C ASP A 15 -12.98 -0.07 -9.31
N ASN A 16 -11.85 0.64 -9.23
CA ASN A 16 -10.70 0.22 -10.03
C ASN A 16 -10.12 -1.10 -9.51
N ARG A 17 -10.33 -2.19 -10.27
CA ARG A 17 -9.84 -3.53 -9.96
C ARG A 17 -8.59 -3.86 -10.75
N GLU A 18 -7.46 -3.38 -10.26
CA GLU A 18 -6.17 -3.57 -10.91
C GLU A 18 -5.09 -3.86 -9.87
N LYS A 19 -4.23 -4.85 -10.17
CA LYS A 19 -2.93 -4.96 -9.53
C LYS A 19 -1.96 -3.98 -10.20
N VAL A 20 -1.28 -3.19 -9.39
CA VAL A 20 -0.32 -2.20 -9.87
C VAL A 20 1.07 -2.53 -9.35
N VAL A 21 2.05 -2.59 -10.25
CA VAL A 21 3.46 -2.74 -9.90
C VAL A 21 4.22 -1.52 -10.40
N ILE A 22 4.91 -0.82 -9.50
CA ILE A 22 5.84 0.26 -9.83
C ILE A 22 7.25 -0.33 -9.88
N PRO A 23 7.80 -0.59 -11.08
CA PRO A 23 9.04 -1.35 -11.23
C PRO A 23 10.27 -0.51 -10.85
N ALA A 24 11.35 -1.17 -10.44
CA ALA A 24 12.55 -0.52 -9.88
C ALA A 24 13.21 0.48 -10.84
N GLU A 25 13.06 0.27 -12.15
CA GLU A 25 13.64 1.10 -13.21
C GLU A 25 12.93 2.46 -13.37
N LYS A 26 11.87 2.71 -12.60
CA LYS A 26 11.08 3.95 -12.64
C LYS A 26 11.15 4.71 -11.31
N PRO A 27 12.32 5.21 -10.88
CA PRO A 27 12.42 6.01 -9.67
C PRO A 27 11.74 7.38 -9.83
N TYR A 28 11.53 8.08 -8.72
CA TYR A 28 10.93 9.43 -8.68
C TYR A 28 9.50 9.50 -9.22
N ILE A 29 8.75 8.40 -9.11
CA ILE A 29 7.32 8.36 -9.40
C ILE A 29 6.56 8.92 -8.19
N THR A 30 5.62 9.83 -8.45
CA THR A 30 4.56 10.19 -7.51
C THR A 30 3.24 9.64 -8.00
N LEU A 31 2.63 8.73 -7.24
CA LEU A 31 1.26 8.28 -7.43
C LEU A 31 0.34 9.12 -6.56
N SER A 32 -0.59 9.85 -7.17
CA SER A 32 -1.46 10.80 -6.45
C SER A 32 -2.92 10.60 -6.83
N GLY A 33 -3.74 10.26 -5.86
CA GLY A 33 -5.20 10.42 -5.98
C GLY A 33 -5.61 11.88 -5.76
N THR A 34 -6.92 12.11 -5.82
CA THR A 34 -7.51 13.41 -5.46
C THR A 34 -7.82 13.46 -3.96
N GLN A 35 -8.45 12.40 -3.44
CA GLN A 35 -8.73 12.14 -2.03
C GLN A 35 -8.74 10.63 -1.78
N ALA A 36 -8.34 10.20 -0.57
CA ALA A 36 -8.38 8.78 -0.23
C ALA A 36 -9.82 8.22 -0.23
N SER A 37 -10.83 9.04 0.05
CA SER A 37 -12.24 8.63 0.11
C SER A 37 -12.90 8.35 -1.25
N ASN A 38 -12.28 8.73 -2.37
CA ASN A 38 -12.84 8.57 -3.71
C ASN A 38 -11.85 7.99 -4.74
N THR A 39 -10.58 7.80 -4.38
CA THR A 39 -9.57 7.22 -5.26
C THR A 39 -9.11 5.87 -4.71
N PHE A 40 -9.45 4.78 -5.40
CA PHE A 40 -9.27 3.42 -4.91
C PHE A 40 -8.38 2.57 -5.84
N LEU A 41 -7.52 1.76 -5.25
CA LEU A 41 -6.89 0.59 -5.85
C LEU A 41 -7.37 -0.63 -5.08
N ILE A 42 -8.15 -1.50 -5.73
CA ILE A 42 -8.80 -2.64 -5.07
C ILE A 42 -8.41 -3.92 -5.79
N TRP A 43 -8.04 -4.94 -5.01
CA TRP A 43 -7.93 -6.31 -5.50
C TRP A 43 -8.47 -7.31 -4.47
N SER A 44 -8.39 -8.61 -4.73
CA SER A 44 -8.91 -9.66 -3.84
C SER A 44 -8.19 -11.00 -3.99
N ASP A 45 -6.86 -10.99 -4.16
CA ASP A 45 -6.04 -12.21 -4.14
C ASP A 45 -5.47 -12.44 -2.74
N GLY A 46 -5.17 -13.70 -2.43
CA GLY A 46 -4.59 -14.07 -1.14
C GLY A 46 -3.70 -15.31 -1.23
N GLU A 47 -3.47 -15.91 -0.07
CA GLU A 47 -2.59 -17.07 0.17
C GLU A 47 -1.10 -16.76 0.04
N ASP A 48 -0.64 -16.40 -1.16
CA ASP A 48 0.76 -16.09 -1.42
C ASP A 48 1.04 -14.62 -1.13
N ILE A 49 1.97 -14.34 -0.21
CA ILE A 49 2.27 -12.97 0.23
C ILE A 49 2.97 -12.13 -0.86
N LEU A 50 3.68 -12.74 -1.79
CA LEU A 50 4.40 -12.04 -2.86
C LEU A 50 3.51 -11.77 -4.07
N GLU A 51 2.50 -12.62 -4.29
CA GLU A 51 1.55 -12.49 -5.39
C GLU A 51 0.24 -11.78 -5.00
N SER A 52 -0.21 -11.85 -3.75
CA SER A 52 -1.43 -11.17 -3.28
C SER A 52 -1.45 -9.63 -3.26
N PRO A 53 -0.32 -8.87 -3.28
CA PRO A 53 -0.36 -7.41 -3.20
C PRO A 53 -1.26 -6.75 -4.24
N THR A 54 -2.10 -5.80 -3.79
CA THR A 54 -2.86 -4.91 -4.70
C THR A 54 -1.94 -3.86 -5.33
N LEU A 55 -1.02 -3.30 -4.54
CA LEU A 55 0.00 -2.37 -5.01
C LEU A 55 1.38 -2.85 -4.54
N THR A 56 2.33 -2.97 -5.47
CA THR A 56 3.73 -3.29 -5.18
C THR A 56 4.66 -2.18 -5.66
N ILE A 57 5.52 -1.71 -4.76
CA ILE A 57 6.50 -0.66 -5.04
C ILE A 57 7.92 -1.21 -4.96
N PHE A 58 8.64 -1.18 -6.08
CA PHE A 58 10.07 -1.49 -6.15
C PHE A 58 10.93 -0.24 -6.45
N ALA A 59 10.32 0.85 -6.88
CA ALA A 59 11.03 2.08 -7.28
C ALA A 59 11.50 2.92 -6.09
N SER A 60 12.75 3.38 -6.13
CA SER A 60 13.26 4.33 -5.14
C SER A 60 12.66 5.72 -5.32
N ASP A 61 12.72 6.52 -4.24
CA ASP A 61 12.25 7.92 -4.24
C ASP A 61 10.76 8.04 -4.63
N PHE A 62 9.99 6.99 -4.31
CA PHE A 62 8.57 6.89 -4.62
C PHE A 62 7.72 7.67 -3.61
N VAL A 63 6.69 8.34 -4.09
CA VAL A 63 5.69 8.99 -3.25
C VAL A 63 4.30 8.51 -3.62
N CYS A 64 3.51 8.11 -2.62
CA CYS A 64 2.08 7.85 -2.77
C CYS A 64 1.28 8.78 -1.86
N ARG A 65 0.19 9.35 -2.39
CA ARG A 65 -0.68 10.21 -1.57
C ARG A 65 -2.15 10.16 -1.98
N PHE A 66 -3.00 10.34 -0.97
CA PHE A 66 -4.45 10.53 -1.12
C PHE A 66 -5.13 9.40 -1.90
N LEU A 67 -4.79 8.16 -1.56
CA LEU A 67 -5.28 6.94 -2.20
C LEU A 67 -5.73 5.93 -1.12
N THR A 68 -6.79 5.19 -1.43
CA THR A 68 -7.14 3.97 -0.70
C THR A 68 -6.58 2.75 -1.46
N ILE A 69 -5.85 1.90 -0.77
CA ILE A 69 -5.28 0.65 -1.28
C ILE A 69 -5.88 -0.47 -0.44
N GLN A 70 -6.62 -1.38 -1.09
CA GLN A 70 -7.41 -2.36 -0.37
C GLN A 70 -7.32 -3.75 -1.01
N ASN A 71 -7.08 -4.76 -0.18
CA ASN A 71 -7.24 -6.15 -0.56
C ASN A 71 -8.48 -6.74 0.13
N LYS A 72 -9.46 -7.16 -0.67
CA LYS A 72 -10.76 -7.70 -0.24
C LYS A 72 -10.83 -9.23 -0.18
N PHE A 73 -9.70 -9.95 -0.19
CA PHE A 73 -9.68 -11.42 -0.11
C PHE A 73 -10.44 -11.96 1.12
N GLY A 74 -10.37 -11.26 2.25
CA GLY A 74 -11.06 -11.61 3.48
C GLY A 74 -10.14 -12.32 4.48
N THR A 75 -10.73 -13.15 5.34
CA THR A 75 -10.05 -13.78 6.49
C THR A 75 -9.50 -15.17 6.21
N ALA A 76 -9.59 -15.66 4.98
CA ALA A 76 -9.20 -17.04 4.65
C ALA A 76 -7.69 -17.28 4.67
N GLY A 77 -6.89 -16.22 4.58
CA GLY A 77 -5.44 -16.30 4.58
C GLY A 77 -4.79 -14.92 4.38
N ARG A 78 -3.50 -14.95 4.02
CA ARG A 78 -2.66 -13.77 3.81
C ARG A 78 -3.19 -12.97 2.62
N ALA A 79 -3.33 -11.65 2.76
CA ALA A 79 -3.91 -10.79 1.74
C ALA A 79 -3.27 -9.39 1.78
N VAL A 80 -2.19 -9.21 1.02
CA VAL A 80 -1.45 -7.95 1.06
C VAL A 80 -2.21 -6.86 0.30
N ALA A 81 -2.45 -5.71 0.93
CA ALA A 81 -2.94 -4.52 0.25
C ALA A 81 -1.78 -3.77 -0.39
N LEU A 82 -0.73 -3.49 0.39
CA LEU A 82 0.45 -2.76 -0.06
C LEU A 82 1.72 -3.53 0.26
N ARG A 83 2.57 -3.74 -0.75
CA ARG A 83 3.96 -4.21 -0.60
C ARG A 83 4.93 -3.10 -0.96
N VAL A 84 5.89 -2.82 -0.09
CA VAL A 84 6.93 -1.82 -0.31
C VAL A 84 8.31 -2.46 -0.15
N ALA A 85 9.06 -2.54 -1.23
CA ALA A 85 10.42 -3.05 -1.27
C ALA A 85 11.31 -2.03 -2.01
N ALA A 86 11.51 -0.86 -1.40
CA ALA A 86 12.13 0.29 -2.06
C ALA A 86 12.92 1.20 -1.10
N ASP A 87 13.96 1.86 -1.60
CA ASP A 87 14.64 2.88 -0.79
C ASP A 87 13.95 4.25 -0.92
N LYS A 88 13.74 4.93 0.21
CA LYS A 88 13.12 6.27 0.30
C LYS A 88 11.70 6.32 -0.29
N ALA A 89 10.83 5.41 0.13
CA ALA A 89 9.41 5.45 -0.22
C ALA A 89 8.59 6.21 0.84
N ALA A 90 7.71 7.11 0.43
CA ALA A 90 6.89 7.91 1.34
C ALA A 90 5.40 7.88 1.01
N PHE A 91 4.57 7.77 2.04
CA PHE A 91 3.11 7.63 1.94
C PHE A 91 2.43 8.73 2.76
N TYR A 92 1.51 9.47 2.15
CA TYR A 92 0.84 10.62 2.78
C TYR A 92 -0.68 10.56 2.64
N GLY A 93 -1.39 10.51 3.77
CA GLY A 93 -2.86 10.56 3.74
C GLY A 93 -3.47 9.37 2.99
N CYS A 94 -2.80 8.22 2.99
CA CYS A 94 -3.29 7.00 2.35
C CYS A 94 -4.12 6.17 3.33
N VAL A 95 -5.04 5.38 2.80
CA VAL A 95 -5.80 4.38 3.53
C VAL A 95 -5.35 3.01 3.03
N ILE A 96 -4.93 2.12 3.92
CA ILE A 96 -4.40 0.80 3.58
C ILE A 96 -5.15 -0.24 4.41
N THR A 97 -5.92 -1.12 3.76
CA THR A 97 -6.83 -2.02 4.47
C THR A 97 -6.81 -3.44 3.92
N SER A 98 -6.68 -4.42 4.80
CA SER A 98 -6.99 -5.82 4.54
C SER A 98 -7.25 -6.55 5.86
N TYR A 99 -6.96 -7.85 5.94
CA TYR A 99 -7.06 -8.65 7.15
C TYR A 99 -5.68 -9.12 7.61
N GLN A 100 -5.18 -10.23 7.08
CA GLN A 100 -3.85 -10.74 7.41
C GLN A 100 -2.79 -10.17 6.46
N ASP A 101 -1.65 -9.72 6.99
CA ASP A 101 -0.53 -9.15 6.21
C ASP A 101 -0.90 -7.91 5.36
N THR A 102 -1.75 -7.04 5.91
CA THR A 102 -2.26 -5.85 5.19
C THR A 102 -1.17 -5.00 4.52
N LEU A 103 -0.10 -4.69 5.25
CA LEU A 103 1.08 -3.96 4.77
C LEU A 103 2.31 -4.85 4.89
N LEU A 104 2.83 -5.30 3.75
CA LEU A 104 4.15 -5.91 3.66
C LEU A 104 5.19 -4.80 3.46
N ASP A 105 5.71 -4.33 4.59
CA ASP A 105 6.83 -3.39 4.72
C ASP A 105 8.17 -4.09 4.51
N ASP A 106 8.35 -4.64 3.31
CA ASP A 106 9.31 -5.70 2.95
C ASP A 106 10.77 -5.35 3.27
N ASN A 107 11.34 -4.36 2.57
CA ASN A 107 12.74 -3.95 2.73
C ASN A 107 12.96 -2.52 2.22
N GLY A 108 13.86 -1.77 2.88
CA GLY A 108 14.21 -0.40 2.50
C GLY A 108 13.98 0.61 3.62
N ASN A 109 13.84 1.88 3.24
CA ASN A 109 13.59 2.98 4.17
C ASN A 109 12.28 3.66 3.80
N HIS A 110 11.28 3.58 4.67
CA HIS A 110 9.94 4.07 4.37
C HIS A 110 9.41 5.06 5.41
N TYR A 111 8.49 5.91 4.98
CA TYR A 111 7.85 6.90 5.84
C TYR A 111 6.35 6.96 5.56
N PHE A 112 5.54 6.80 6.61
CA PHE A 112 4.09 6.87 6.53
C PHE A 112 3.59 8.01 7.40
N LYS A 113 2.88 8.97 6.82
CA LYS A 113 2.37 10.16 7.52
C LYS A 113 0.89 10.39 7.26
N ASN A 114 0.13 10.59 8.32
CA ASN A 114 -1.32 10.82 8.27
C ASN A 114 -2.07 9.69 7.53
N CYS A 115 -1.48 8.50 7.47
CA CYS A 115 -2.12 7.33 6.86
C CYS A 115 -3.06 6.66 7.88
N TYR A 116 -4.02 5.90 7.36
CA TYR A 116 -4.82 4.96 8.12
C TYR A 116 -4.48 3.55 7.69
N ILE A 117 -4.10 2.69 8.63
CA ILE A 117 -3.79 1.28 8.37
C ILE A 117 -4.71 0.41 9.21
N GLU A 118 -5.43 -0.51 8.57
CA GLU A 118 -6.38 -1.41 9.21
C GLU A 118 -6.11 -2.86 8.82
N GLY A 119 -6.06 -3.73 9.83
CA GLY A 119 -6.06 -5.18 9.62
C GLY A 119 -6.27 -5.96 10.91
N ALA A 120 -5.96 -7.25 10.87
CA ALA A 120 -6.11 -8.19 11.99
C ALA A 120 -4.75 -8.82 12.34
N THR A 121 -4.40 -9.94 11.71
CA THR A 121 -3.16 -10.69 12.02
C THR A 121 -1.97 -10.15 11.23
N ASP A 122 -0.83 -9.91 11.89
CA ASP A 122 0.42 -9.48 11.24
C ASP A 122 0.25 -8.33 10.24
N PHE A 123 -0.70 -7.42 10.52
CA PHE A 123 -1.19 -6.47 9.51
C PHE A 123 -0.15 -5.43 9.06
N ILE A 124 0.96 -5.29 9.80
CA ILE A 124 2.20 -4.66 9.32
C ILE A 124 3.32 -5.67 9.58
N CYS A 125 3.99 -6.13 8.52
CA CYS A 125 5.05 -7.14 8.59
C CYS A 125 6.18 -6.83 7.60
N GLY A 126 7.36 -7.43 7.78
CA GLY A 126 8.53 -7.22 6.92
C GLY A 126 9.79 -6.81 7.69
N SER A 127 10.81 -6.35 6.96
CA SER A 127 12.15 -6.03 7.50
C SER A 127 12.62 -4.61 7.19
N ALA A 128 11.75 -3.73 6.67
CA ALA A 128 12.11 -2.35 6.36
C ALA A 128 12.39 -1.51 7.62
N SER A 129 13.21 -0.47 7.43
CA SER A 129 13.42 0.59 8.43
C SER A 129 12.42 1.72 8.20
N SER A 130 11.33 1.71 8.96
CA SER A 130 10.18 2.58 8.69
C SER A 130 9.79 3.46 9.87
N LEU A 131 9.41 4.71 9.56
CA LEU A 131 8.79 5.63 10.53
C LEU A 131 7.29 5.76 10.24
N TYR A 132 6.48 5.52 11.28
CA TYR A 132 5.02 5.56 11.22
C TYR A 132 4.47 6.71 12.06
N GLU A 133 3.97 7.75 11.40
CA GLU A 133 3.16 8.82 11.99
C GLU A 133 1.70 8.66 11.51
N VAL A 134 1.06 7.58 11.92
CA VAL A 134 -0.20 7.08 11.35
C VAL A 134 -1.28 6.86 12.40
N LYS A 135 -2.53 6.73 11.95
CA LYS A 135 -3.62 6.16 12.75
C LYS A 135 -3.73 4.67 12.42
N VAL A 136 -3.76 3.82 13.45
CA VAL A 136 -3.89 2.37 13.31
C VAL A 136 -5.23 1.92 13.88
N SER A 137 -5.89 0.98 13.19
CA SER A 137 -7.07 0.26 13.69
C SER A 137 -6.83 -1.24 13.60
N PHE A 138 -7.26 -1.98 14.64
CA PHE A 138 -7.15 -3.43 14.71
C PHE A 138 -8.56 -4.04 14.76
N THR A 139 -8.80 -5.02 13.89
CA THR A 139 -10.05 -5.79 13.85
C THR A 139 -9.87 -7.08 14.63
N LEU A 140 -10.61 -7.25 15.73
CA LEU A 140 -10.66 -8.50 16.47
C LEU A 140 -11.47 -9.53 15.67
N VAL A 141 -10.81 -10.56 15.17
CA VAL A 141 -11.48 -11.74 14.60
C VAL A 141 -11.77 -12.69 15.76
N VAL A 142 -13.02 -12.74 16.21
CA VAL A 142 -13.45 -13.79 17.15
C VAL A 142 -13.70 -15.04 16.30
N ALA A 143 -12.89 -16.07 16.48
CA ALA A 143 -13.17 -17.37 15.89
C ALA A 143 -14.42 -17.94 16.59
N GLU A 144 -15.45 -18.28 15.82
CA GLU A 144 -16.56 -19.13 16.29
C GLU A 144 -16.10 -20.59 16.43
#